data_AF-A0A246KWX1-F1
#
_entry.id   AF-A0A246KWX1-F1
#
_cell.length_a   1.000
_cell.length_b   1.000
_cell.length_c   1.000
_cell.angle_alpha   90.00
_cell.angle_beta   90.00
_cell.angle_gamma   90.00
#
_symmetry.space_group_name_H-M   'P 1'
#
loop_
_entity.id
_entity.type
_entity.pdbx_description
1 polymer ?
#
loop_
_entity_poly.entity_id
_entity_poly.type
_entity_poly.pdbx_seq_one_letter_code
_entity_poly.pdbx_strand_id
1 'polypeptide(L)'
;MVWWDAWAVVVAILGVVVATVSVGVAALAAFAVFVLGQKANEVAQVGLTNGLEERRRLNAESQAERQREEQVLLCFLSGELAHIRVRVGAMLRLLNGAVFSRDQFVSTPDIRARLEAKAGEITMNKLSSVISRLHAVQPKTGMRLARLAGDISSIQREVRVYAGIHWEPDKDDDPGLAKEKIEGLGTGFDSIKRLVVRAAGDAVMLDDRAVEETALLRTE
;
A
#
# COMPACT_ATOMS: atom_id res chain seq x y z
N MET A 1 79.99 -33.70 -45.08
CA MET A 1 78.66 -33.51 -44.45
C MET A 1 78.82 -32.74 -43.13
N VAL A 2 79.11 -31.43 -43.16
CA VAL A 2 79.32 -30.63 -41.91
C VAL A 2 78.75 -29.20 -42.01
N TRP A 3 78.52 -28.67 -43.22
CA TRP A 3 78.06 -27.27 -43.37
C TRP A 3 76.59 -27.05 -42.96
N TRP A 4 75.72 -28.05 -43.13
CA TRP A 4 74.32 -27.97 -42.69
C TRP A 4 74.18 -27.90 -41.16
N ASP A 5 75.08 -28.55 -40.42
CA ASP A 5 75.08 -28.55 -38.95
C ASP A 5 75.44 -27.17 -38.37
N ALA A 6 76.36 -26.46 -39.03
CA ALA A 6 76.74 -25.10 -38.62
C ALA A 6 75.59 -24.09 -38.79
N TRP A 7 74.78 -24.22 -39.84
CA TRP A 7 73.58 -23.40 -40.04
C TRP A 7 72.46 -23.75 -39.05
N ALA A 8 72.31 -25.03 -38.70
CA ALA A 8 71.34 -25.46 -37.71
C ALA A 8 71.60 -24.83 -36.33
N VAL A 9 72.87 -24.72 -35.91
CA VAL A 9 73.24 -24.05 -34.65
C VAL A 9 72.88 -22.56 -34.66
N VAL A 10 73.13 -21.85 -35.76
CA VAL A 10 72.78 -20.42 -35.87
C VAL A 10 71.27 -20.20 -35.81
N VAL A 11 70.50 -21.03 -36.53
CA VAL A 11 69.03 -20.96 -36.50
C VAL A 11 68.48 -21.33 -35.13
N ALA A 12 69.07 -22.30 -34.43
CA ALA A 12 68.68 -22.66 -33.08
C ALA A 12 68.92 -21.53 -32.07
N ILE A 13 70.06 -20.84 -32.15
CA ILE A 13 70.36 -19.68 -31.28
C ILE A 13 69.38 -18.53 -31.55
N LEU A 14 69.12 -18.21 -32.82
CA LEU A 14 68.12 -17.19 -33.19
C LEU A 14 66.71 -17.56 -32.70
N GLY A 15 66.33 -18.83 -32.82
CA GLY A 15 65.06 -19.33 -32.31
C GLY A 15 64.94 -19.18 -30.78
N VAL A 16 66.01 -19.47 -30.04
CA VAL A 16 66.04 -19.30 -28.57
C VAL A 16 65.92 -17.83 -28.18
N VAL A 17 66.60 -16.91 -28.89
CA VAL A 17 66.52 -15.47 -28.63
C VAL A 17 65.11 -14.94 -28.92
N VAL A 18 64.52 -15.31 -30.04
CA VAL A 18 63.14 -14.92 -30.38
C VAL A 18 62.17 -15.48 -29.35
N ALA A 19 62.32 -16.75 -28.94
CA ALA A 19 61.47 -17.37 -27.93
C ALA A 19 61.55 -16.66 -26.56
N THR A 20 62.76 -16.30 -26.10
CA THR A 20 62.92 -15.57 -24.83
C THR A 20 62.30 -14.18 -24.89
N VAL A 21 62.49 -13.45 -25.99
CA VAL A 21 61.85 -12.13 -26.18
C VAL A 21 60.32 -12.28 -26.22
N SER A 22 59.80 -13.29 -26.91
CA SER A 22 58.35 -13.57 -27.00
C SER A 22 57.74 -13.83 -25.63
N VAL A 23 58.41 -14.66 -24.81
CA VAL A 23 57.98 -14.96 -23.43
C VAL A 23 58.01 -13.70 -22.56
N GLY A 24 59.03 -12.85 -22.71
CA GLY A 24 59.11 -11.57 -22.00
C GLY A 24 57.96 -10.62 -22.35
N VAL A 25 57.63 -10.49 -23.65
CA VAL A 25 56.50 -9.66 -24.11
C VAL A 25 55.17 -10.23 -23.61
N ALA A 26 55.00 -11.56 -23.65
CA ALA A 26 53.79 -12.21 -23.13
C ALA A 26 53.63 -12.01 -21.61
N ALA A 27 54.71 -12.08 -20.83
CA ALA A 27 54.68 -11.83 -19.39
C ALA A 27 54.32 -10.37 -19.07
N LEU A 28 54.87 -9.40 -19.81
CA LEU A 28 54.52 -7.98 -19.65
C LEU A 28 53.07 -7.70 -20.01
N ALA A 29 52.56 -8.30 -21.10
CA ALA A 29 51.17 -8.18 -21.50
C ALA A 29 50.22 -8.78 -20.45
N ALA A 30 50.55 -9.97 -19.92
CA ALA A 30 49.78 -10.61 -18.86
C ALA A 30 49.76 -9.76 -17.57
N PHE A 31 50.89 -9.16 -17.22
CA PHE A 31 50.98 -8.25 -16.07
C PHE A 31 50.13 -6.99 -16.26
N ALA A 32 50.18 -6.36 -17.45
CA ALA A 32 49.36 -5.20 -17.76
C ALA A 32 47.85 -5.51 -17.67
N VAL A 33 47.41 -6.66 -18.22
CA VAL A 33 46.01 -7.11 -18.14
C VAL A 33 45.60 -7.40 -16.70
N PHE A 34 46.50 -7.99 -15.88
CA PHE A 34 46.23 -8.23 -14.46
C PHE A 34 46.01 -6.93 -13.69
N VAL A 35 46.85 -5.91 -13.91
CA VAL A 35 46.71 -4.58 -13.28
C VAL A 35 45.41 -3.89 -13.74
N LEU A 36 45.10 -3.95 -15.04
CA LEU A 36 43.84 -3.44 -15.57
C LEU A 36 42.62 -4.15 -14.96
N GLY A 37 42.69 -5.47 -14.77
CA GLY A 37 41.65 -6.26 -14.12
C GLY A 37 41.43 -5.87 -12.66
N GLN A 38 42.51 -5.62 -11.91
CA GLN A 38 42.40 -5.11 -10.53
C GLN A 38 41.73 -3.73 -10.49
N LYS A 39 42.12 -2.82 -11.39
CA LYS A 39 41.53 -1.49 -11.48
C LYS A 39 40.05 -1.52 -11.92
N ALA A 40 39.69 -2.43 -12.82
CA ALA A 40 38.30 -2.64 -13.22
C ALA A 40 37.43 -3.13 -12.04
N ASN A 41 37.97 -4.03 -11.19
CA ASN A 41 37.28 -4.49 -9.98
C ASN A 41 37.07 -3.36 -8.95
N GLU A 42 38.08 -2.51 -8.73
CA GLU A 42 37.96 -1.35 -7.84
C GLU A 42 36.85 -0.40 -8.34
N VAL A 43 36.82 -0.10 -9.64
CA VAL A 43 35.79 0.78 -10.24
C VAL A 43 34.39 0.15 -10.17
N ALA A 44 34.27 -1.16 -10.40
CA ALA A 44 32.98 -1.85 -10.29
C ALA A 44 32.45 -1.83 -8.85
N GLN A 45 33.32 -1.98 -7.86
CA GLN A 45 32.94 -1.91 -6.45
C GLN A 45 32.49 -0.51 -6.05
N VAL A 46 33.22 0.54 -6.47
CA VAL A 46 32.84 1.94 -6.25
C VAL A 46 31.53 2.29 -6.97
N GLY A 47 31.32 1.79 -8.18
CA GLY A 47 30.06 1.98 -8.91
C GLY A 47 28.86 1.35 -8.20
N LEU A 48 29.04 0.17 -7.60
CA LEU A 48 28.00 -0.48 -6.80
C LEU A 48 27.73 0.26 -5.50
N THR A 49 28.75 0.70 -4.77
CA THR A 49 28.56 1.45 -3.52
C THR A 49 27.89 2.79 -3.78
N ASN A 50 28.35 3.55 -4.77
CA ASN A 50 27.75 4.83 -5.14
C ASN A 50 26.31 4.63 -5.64
N GLY A 51 26.05 3.58 -6.41
CA GLY A 51 24.69 3.25 -6.86
C GLY A 51 23.75 2.86 -5.72
N LEU A 52 24.25 2.18 -4.69
CA LEU A 52 23.47 1.86 -3.49
C LEU A 52 23.24 3.09 -2.60
N GLU A 53 24.24 3.94 -2.43
CA GLU A 53 24.14 5.19 -1.69
C GLU A 53 23.16 6.16 -2.36
N GLU A 54 23.25 6.31 -3.68
CA GLU A 54 22.34 7.16 -4.44
C GLU A 54 20.90 6.62 -4.38
N ARG A 55 20.70 5.30 -4.48
CA ARG A 55 19.37 4.70 -4.27
C ARG A 55 18.83 4.94 -2.87
N ARG A 56 19.68 4.85 -1.84
CA ARG A 56 19.26 5.14 -0.46
C ARG A 56 18.87 6.60 -0.29
N ARG A 57 19.65 7.51 -0.88
CA ARG A 57 19.35 8.95 -0.88
C ARG A 57 18.04 9.25 -1.59
N LEU A 58 17.85 8.77 -2.82
CA LEU A 58 16.61 8.94 -3.59
C LEU A 58 15.40 8.35 -2.86
N ASN A 59 15.56 7.20 -2.21
CA ASN A 59 14.52 6.61 -1.39
C ASN A 59 14.19 7.47 -0.15
N ALA A 60 15.19 8.05 0.50
CA ALA A 60 14.99 8.94 1.65
C ALA A 60 14.30 10.24 1.24
N GLU A 61 14.73 10.86 0.13
CA GLU A 61 14.10 12.06 -0.43
C GLU A 61 12.64 11.78 -0.80
N SER A 62 12.36 10.67 -1.51
CA SER A 62 10.98 10.27 -1.86
C SER A 62 10.12 10.00 -0.61
N GLN A 63 10.68 9.39 0.44
CA GLN A 63 9.95 9.18 1.69
C GLN A 63 9.62 10.50 2.40
N ALA A 64 10.54 11.45 2.42
CA ALA A 64 10.32 12.77 2.99
C ALA A 64 9.24 13.56 2.23
N GLU A 65 9.23 13.49 0.90
CA GLU A 65 8.18 14.09 0.07
C GLU A 65 6.81 13.47 0.38
N ARG A 66 6.71 12.14 0.40
CA ARG A 66 5.46 11.43 0.74
C ARG A 66 4.95 11.76 2.14
N GLN A 67 5.85 11.95 3.10
CA GLN A 67 5.50 12.36 4.46
C GLN A 67 4.91 13.77 4.49
N ARG A 68 5.54 14.73 3.79
CA ARG A 68 5.01 16.09 3.68
C ARG A 68 3.63 16.11 3.01
N GLU A 69 3.47 15.36 1.92
CA GLU A 69 2.17 15.23 1.26
C GLU A 69 1.11 14.60 2.16
N GLU A 70 1.48 13.57 2.92
CA GLU A 70 0.60 12.93 3.89
C GLU A 70 0.14 13.92 4.96
N GLN A 71 1.05 14.71 5.53
CA GLN A 71 0.74 15.71 6.54
C GLN A 71 -0.27 16.75 6.03
N VAL A 72 -0.01 17.31 4.84
CA VAL A 72 -0.91 18.28 4.22
C VAL A 72 -2.28 17.65 3.95
N LEU A 73 -2.30 16.41 3.46
CA LEU A 73 -3.54 15.70 3.19
C LEU A 73 -4.34 15.43 4.47
N LEU A 74 -3.70 14.91 5.51
CA LEU A 74 -4.35 14.62 6.79
C LEU A 74 -4.84 15.90 7.47
N CYS A 75 -4.09 16.99 7.39
CA CYS A 75 -4.52 18.30 7.87
C CYS A 75 -5.77 18.79 7.10
N PHE A 76 -5.78 18.69 5.77
CA PHE A 76 -6.93 19.04 4.93
C PHE A 76 -8.18 18.21 5.24
N LEU A 77 -7.99 16.92 5.53
CA LEU A 77 -9.06 15.97 5.84
C LEU A 77 -9.45 15.92 7.32
N SER A 78 -8.67 16.51 8.24
CA SER A 78 -8.84 16.40 9.70
C SER A 78 -10.28 16.58 10.17
N GLY A 79 -10.92 17.70 9.80
CA GLY A 79 -12.31 17.97 10.18
C GLY A 79 -13.32 16.96 9.61
N GLU A 80 -13.06 16.42 8.42
CA GLU A 80 -13.91 15.38 7.83
C GLU A 80 -13.68 14.03 8.50
N LEU A 81 -12.44 13.66 8.80
CA LEU A 81 -12.09 12.43 9.53
C LEU A 81 -12.68 12.42 10.94
N ALA A 82 -12.62 13.54 11.66
CA ALA A 82 -13.26 13.69 12.97
C ALA A 82 -14.78 13.50 12.88
N HIS A 83 -15.43 14.09 11.86
CA HIS A 83 -16.86 13.91 11.64
C HIS A 83 -17.20 12.45 11.31
N ILE A 84 -16.44 11.80 10.42
CA ILE A 84 -16.62 10.39 10.06
C ILE A 84 -16.45 9.50 11.30
N ARG A 85 -15.41 9.72 12.11
CA ARG A 85 -15.16 8.98 13.36
C ARG A 85 -16.38 9.02 14.27
N VAL A 86 -16.95 10.20 14.49
CA VAL A 86 -18.14 10.38 15.34
C VAL A 86 -19.35 9.64 14.75
N ARG A 87 -19.62 9.80 13.45
CA ARG A 87 -20.82 9.21 12.82
C ARG A 87 -20.73 7.70 12.71
N VAL A 88 -19.61 7.17 12.23
CA VAL A 88 -19.38 5.72 12.13
C VAL A 88 -19.33 5.10 13.53
N GLY A 89 -18.72 5.79 14.51
CA GLY A 89 -18.74 5.36 15.91
C GLY A 89 -20.15 5.32 16.51
N ALA A 90 -21.01 6.30 16.19
CA ALA A 90 -22.41 6.29 16.60
C ALA A 90 -23.18 5.12 15.96
N MET A 91 -22.94 4.85 14.68
CA MET A 91 -23.55 3.72 13.99
C MET A 91 -23.08 2.38 14.55
N LEU A 92 -21.79 2.25 14.90
CA LEU A 92 -21.26 1.07 15.57
C LEU A 92 -21.93 0.84 16.94
N ARG A 93 -22.14 1.91 17.71
CA ARG A 93 -22.86 1.83 19.00
C ARG A 93 -24.30 1.40 18.82
N LEU A 94 -24.97 1.88 17.77
CA LEU A 94 -26.32 1.42 17.42
C LEU A 94 -26.29 -0.08 17.12
N LEU A 95 -25.44 -0.55 16.21
CA LEU A 95 -25.35 -1.97 15.80
C LEU A 95 -24.85 -2.94 16.90
N ASN A 96 -24.34 -2.41 18.01
CA ASN A 96 -23.98 -3.18 19.20
C ASN A 96 -24.98 -3.02 20.35
N GLY A 97 -25.97 -2.13 20.22
CA GLY A 97 -26.99 -1.87 21.23
C GLY A 97 -28.12 -2.90 21.19
N ALA A 98 -28.79 -3.08 22.33
CA ALA A 98 -29.94 -3.98 22.45
C ALA A 98 -31.16 -3.55 21.57
N VAL A 99 -31.22 -2.26 21.21
CA VAL A 99 -32.31 -1.63 20.43
C VAL A 99 -32.08 -1.73 18.91
N PHE A 100 -30.97 -2.30 18.46
CA PHE A 100 -30.66 -2.52 17.04
C PHE A 100 -30.04 -3.91 16.89
N SER A 101 -30.73 -4.91 17.46
CA SER A 101 -30.34 -6.30 17.32
C SER A 101 -30.58 -6.79 15.89
N ARG A 102 -29.91 -7.89 15.53
CA ARG A 102 -30.13 -8.58 14.26
C ARG A 102 -31.61 -8.91 14.05
N ASP A 103 -32.28 -9.39 15.09
CA ASP A 103 -33.69 -9.76 15.03
C ASP A 103 -34.58 -8.54 14.76
N GLN A 104 -34.29 -7.40 15.39
CA GLN A 104 -35.04 -6.15 15.14
C GLN A 104 -34.78 -5.60 13.75
N PHE A 105 -33.56 -5.73 13.23
CA PHE A 105 -33.26 -5.35 11.85
C PHE A 105 -34.05 -6.20 10.84
N VAL A 106 -34.21 -7.50 11.10
CA VAL A 106 -34.97 -8.42 10.25
C VAL A 106 -36.47 -8.15 10.34
N SER A 107 -37.01 -8.02 11.55
CA SER A 107 -38.45 -7.94 11.78
C SER A 107 -39.06 -6.56 11.54
N THR A 108 -38.28 -5.48 11.68
CA THR A 108 -38.82 -4.12 11.72
C THR A 108 -38.29 -3.25 10.57
N PRO A 109 -39.11 -2.92 9.56
CA PRO A 109 -38.72 -2.04 8.46
C PRO A 109 -38.22 -0.65 8.91
N ASP A 110 -38.85 -0.07 9.93
CA ASP A 110 -38.47 1.24 10.48
C ASP A 110 -37.02 1.28 11.01
N ILE A 111 -36.52 0.16 11.54
CA ILE A 111 -35.15 0.05 12.01
C ILE A 111 -34.17 0.15 10.84
N ARG A 112 -34.51 -0.46 9.69
CA ARG A 112 -33.72 -0.38 8.47
C ARG A 112 -33.72 1.04 7.89
N ALA A 113 -34.86 1.70 7.85
CA ALA A 113 -34.98 3.10 7.43
C ALA A 113 -34.20 4.07 8.32
N ARG A 114 -34.23 3.86 9.65
CA ARG A 114 -33.41 4.64 10.60
C ARG A 114 -31.92 4.44 10.38
N LEU A 115 -31.50 3.20 10.09
CA LEU A 115 -30.10 2.91 9.77
C LEU A 115 -29.70 3.60 8.45
N GLU A 116 -30.58 3.65 7.45
CA GLU A 116 -30.34 4.34 6.19
C GLU A 116 -30.13 5.84 6.39
N ALA A 117 -31.02 6.47 7.16
CA ALA A 117 -30.89 7.88 7.49
C ALA A 117 -29.54 8.16 8.17
N LYS A 118 -29.11 7.30 9.10
CA LYS A 118 -27.81 7.43 9.78
C LYS A 118 -26.63 7.22 8.84
N ALA A 119 -26.68 6.26 7.94
CA ALA A 119 -25.64 6.06 6.93
C ALA A 119 -25.56 7.24 5.96
N GLY A 120 -26.70 7.86 5.62
CA GLY A 120 -26.79 9.04 4.75
C GLY A 120 -26.19 10.31 5.36
N GLU A 121 -26.08 10.41 6.68
CA GLU A 121 -25.41 11.53 7.38
C GLU A 121 -23.88 11.52 7.19
N ILE A 122 -23.29 10.42 6.71
CA ILE A 122 -21.84 10.28 6.55
C ILE A 122 -21.42 10.87 5.19
N THR A 123 -20.88 12.08 5.19
CA THR A 123 -20.37 12.75 3.99
C THR A 123 -18.85 12.61 3.84
N MET A 124 -18.39 12.40 2.60
CA MET A 124 -16.97 12.23 2.24
C MET A 124 -16.56 13.13 1.07
N ASN A 125 -17.03 14.37 1.07
CA ASN A 125 -16.83 15.31 -0.04
C ASN A 125 -15.36 15.67 -0.24
N LYS A 126 -14.58 15.84 0.84
CA LYS A 126 -13.17 16.19 0.70
C LYS A 126 -12.35 14.97 0.34
N LEU A 127 -12.56 13.84 1.02
CA LEU A 127 -11.88 12.59 0.77
C LEU A 127 -12.08 12.12 -0.68
N SER A 128 -13.31 12.20 -1.21
CA SER A 128 -13.58 11.86 -2.61
C SER A 128 -12.84 12.74 -3.61
N SER A 129 -12.67 14.03 -3.31
CA SER A 129 -11.93 14.97 -4.17
C SER A 129 -10.42 14.69 -4.25
N VAL A 130 -9.86 13.95 -3.29
CA VAL A 130 -8.42 13.67 -3.18
C VAL A 130 -8.06 12.20 -3.43
N ILE A 131 -9.03 11.35 -3.81
CA ILE A 131 -8.79 9.91 -4.09
C ILE A 131 -7.65 9.71 -5.09
N SER A 132 -7.62 10.52 -6.16
CA SER A 132 -6.60 10.43 -7.21
C SER A 132 -5.18 10.69 -6.68
N ARG A 133 -5.04 11.37 -5.54
CA ARG A 133 -3.77 11.76 -4.92
C ARG A 133 -3.31 10.82 -3.81
N LEU A 134 -4.10 9.83 -3.42
CA LEU A 134 -3.76 8.88 -2.35
C LEU A 134 -2.53 8.01 -2.67
N HIS A 135 -2.10 7.94 -3.93
CA HIS A 135 -0.88 7.23 -4.34
C HIS A 135 0.40 7.98 -3.93
N ALA A 136 0.30 9.28 -3.64
CA ALA A 136 1.44 10.14 -3.32
C ALA A 136 1.73 10.24 -1.81
N VAL A 137 0.87 9.66 -0.96
CA VAL A 137 1.10 9.57 0.50
C VAL A 137 1.70 8.23 0.89
N GLN A 138 2.02 8.03 2.17
CA GLN A 138 2.47 6.73 2.65
C GLN A 138 1.45 5.62 2.30
N PRO A 139 1.90 4.47 1.78
CA PRO A 139 1.01 3.40 1.32
C PRO A 139 -0.01 2.96 2.36
N LYS A 140 0.41 2.83 3.62
CA LYS A 140 -0.46 2.42 4.73
C LYS A 140 -1.62 3.39 4.95
N THR A 141 -1.37 4.69 4.87
CA THR A 141 -2.38 5.74 5.08
C THR A 141 -3.27 5.88 3.86
N GLY A 142 -2.67 5.92 2.67
CA GLY A 142 -3.41 6.00 1.40
C GLY A 142 -4.38 4.82 1.23
N MET A 143 -3.94 3.59 1.52
CA MET A 143 -4.81 2.41 1.49
C MET A 143 -5.95 2.47 2.51
N ARG A 144 -5.70 2.98 3.71
CA ARG A 144 -6.74 3.13 4.75
C ARG A 144 -7.77 4.19 4.38
N LEU A 145 -7.33 5.33 3.85
CA LEU A 145 -8.22 6.38 3.34
C LEU A 145 -9.09 5.86 2.19
N ALA A 146 -8.49 5.15 1.23
CA ALA A 146 -9.21 4.53 0.12
C ALA A 146 -10.20 3.46 0.61
N ARG A 147 -9.79 2.62 1.56
CA ARG A 147 -10.65 1.59 2.16
C ARG A 147 -11.81 2.22 2.93
N LEU A 148 -11.55 3.25 3.73
CA LEU A 148 -12.60 3.97 4.47
C LEU A 148 -13.64 4.55 3.50
N ALA A 149 -13.19 5.17 2.40
CA ALA A 149 -14.08 5.69 1.36
C ALA A 149 -14.93 4.57 0.72
N GLY A 150 -14.31 3.43 0.41
CA GLY A 150 -15.00 2.27 -0.15
C GLY A 150 -15.99 1.63 0.82
N ASP A 151 -15.61 1.48 2.09
CA ASP A 151 -16.44 0.88 3.13
C ASP A 151 -17.68 1.74 3.40
N ILE A 152 -17.53 3.06 3.53
CA ILE A 152 -18.66 3.97 3.76
C ILE A 152 -19.62 3.97 2.56
N SER A 153 -19.10 4.01 1.33
CA SER A 153 -19.93 3.90 0.12
C SER A 153 -20.70 2.56 0.07
N SER A 154 -20.03 1.47 0.44
CA SER A 154 -20.64 0.13 0.51
C SER A 154 -21.72 0.05 1.58
N ILE A 155 -21.48 0.62 2.76
CA ILE A 155 -22.46 0.72 3.85
C ILE A 155 -23.70 1.48 3.36
N GLN A 156 -23.52 2.67 2.79
CA GLN A 156 -24.64 3.50 2.30
C GLN A 156 -25.48 2.76 1.26
N ARG A 157 -24.81 2.03 0.35
CA ARG A 157 -25.48 1.22 -0.66
C ARG A 157 -26.24 0.04 -0.04
N GLU A 158 -25.60 -0.75 0.81
CA GLU A 158 -26.20 -1.94 1.42
C GLU A 158 -27.41 -1.55 2.29
N VAL A 159 -27.26 -0.53 3.14
CA VAL A 159 -28.35 -0.10 4.02
C VAL A 159 -29.53 0.44 3.19
N ARG A 160 -29.29 1.18 2.11
CA ARG A 160 -30.36 1.62 1.19
C ARG A 160 -31.10 0.43 0.56
N VAL A 161 -30.37 -0.59 0.11
CA VAL A 161 -30.97 -1.80 -0.48
C VAL A 161 -31.88 -2.49 0.55
N TYR A 162 -31.40 -2.67 1.78
CA TYR A 162 -32.19 -3.35 2.81
C TYR A 162 -33.33 -2.50 3.36
N ALA A 163 -33.19 -1.17 3.41
CA ALA A 163 -34.27 -0.25 3.77
C ALA A 163 -35.41 -0.25 2.74
N GLY A 164 -35.11 -0.48 1.46
CA GLY A 164 -36.13 -0.64 0.41
C GLY A 164 -36.99 -1.90 0.54
N ILE A 165 -36.57 -2.88 1.33
CA ILE A 165 -37.32 -4.13 1.55
C ILE A 165 -38.40 -3.89 2.61
N HIS A 166 -39.65 -3.79 2.15
CA HIS A 166 -40.84 -3.67 2.99
C HIS A 166 -41.42 -5.06 3.20
N TRP A 167 -40.82 -5.80 4.14
CA TRP A 167 -41.26 -7.15 4.51
C TRP A 167 -41.41 -7.22 6.03
N GLU A 168 -42.53 -7.79 6.47
CA GLU A 168 -42.87 -8.02 7.87
C GLU A 168 -43.24 -9.50 8.08
N PRO A 169 -42.57 -10.22 9.01
CA PRO A 169 -42.78 -11.65 9.21
C PRO A 169 -44.23 -12.03 9.53
N ASP A 170 -44.96 -11.15 10.22
CA ASP A 170 -46.31 -11.43 10.73
C ASP A 170 -47.42 -11.18 9.69
N LYS A 171 -47.09 -10.70 8.48
CA LYS A 171 -48.08 -10.30 7.46
C LYS A 171 -47.99 -11.06 6.13
N ASP A 172 -46.88 -11.74 5.85
CA ASP A 172 -46.62 -12.38 4.55
C ASP A 172 -46.58 -13.92 4.70
N ASP A 173 -47.71 -14.56 4.39
CA ASP A 173 -48.13 -15.94 4.70
C ASP A 173 -47.43 -17.12 3.96
N ASP A 174 -46.12 -17.08 3.72
CA ASP A 174 -45.39 -18.29 3.25
C ASP A 174 -44.18 -18.61 4.14
N PRO A 175 -44.22 -19.72 4.92
CA PRO A 175 -43.15 -20.08 5.85
C PRO A 175 -41.82 -20.42 5.15
N GLY A 176 -41.83 -20.85 3.88
CA GLY A 176 -40.61 -21.08 3.11
C GLY A 176 -39.92 -19.78 2.71
N LEU A 177 -40.68 -18.82 2.17
CA LEU A 177 -40.21 -17.49 1.80
C LEU A 177 -39.79 -16.66 3.03
N ALA A 178 -40.47 -16.83 4.17
CA ALA A 178 -40.12 -16.16 5.42
C ALA A 178 -38.71 -16.55 5.89
N LYS A 179 -38.38 -17.85 5.84
CA LYS A 179 -37.05 -18.33 6.25
C LYS A 179 -35.93 -17.76 5.38
N GLU A 180 -36.12 -17.76 4.05
CA GLU A 180 -35.15 -17.20 3.09
C GLU A 180 -34.93 -15.71 3.33
N LYS A 181 -36.00 -14.93 3.54
CA LYS A 181 -35.91 -13.49 3.81
C LYS A 181 -35.23 -13.18 5.15
N ILE A 182 -35.53 -13.95 6.20
CA ILE A 182 -34.86 -13.83 7.50
C ILE A 182 -33.37 -14.06 7.36
N GLU A 183 -32.98 -15.12 6.64
CA GLU A 183 -31.56 -15.45 6.42
C GLU A 183 -30.85 -14.39 5.57
N GLY A 184 -31.51 -13.91 4.50
CA GLY A 184 -30.98 -12.85 3.64
C GLY A 184 -30.78 -11.52 4.38
N LEU A 185 -31.78 -11.07 5.14
CA LEU A 185 -31.71 -9.86 5.95
C LEU A 185 -30.70 -10.00 7.11
N GLY A 186 -30.65 -11.17 7.74
CA GLY A 186 -29.69 -11.47 8.80
C GLY A 186 -28.25 -11.43 8.28
N THR A 187 -27.99 -12.00 7.11
CA THR A 187 -26.69 -11.94 6.45
C THR A 187 -26.32 -10.51 6.04
N GLY A 188 -27.31 -9.74 5.58
CA GLY A 188 -27.15 -8.32 5.28
C GLY A 188 -26.74 -7.49 6.49
N PHE A 189 -27.39 -7.72 7.64
CA PHE A 189 -27.01 -7.09 8.91
C PHE A 189 -25.57 -7.41 9.29
N ASP A 190 -25.16 -8.67 9.19
CA ASP A 190 -23.80 -9.12 9.52
C ASP A 190 -22.75 -8.54 8.54
N SER A 191 -23.11 -8.35 7.27
CA SER A 191 -22.29 -7.65 6.28
C SER A 191 -22.08 -6.19 6.68
N ILE A 192 -23.18 -5.45 6.89
CA ILE A 192 -23.14 -4.04 7.30
C ILE A 192 -22.30 -3.90 8.57
N LYS A 193 -22.57 -4.71 9.59
CA LYS A 193 -21.84 -4.65 10.87
C LYS A 193 -20.33 -4.82 10.69
N ARG A 194 -19.89 -5.77 9.85
CA ARG A 194 -18.46 -5.96 9.56
C ARG A 194 -17.84 -4.75 8.87
N LEU A 195 -18.55 -4.12 7.93
CA LEU A 195 -18.10 -2.90 7.27
C LEU A 195 -18.01 -1.74 8.27
N VAL A 196 -19.01 -1.55 9.12
CA VAL A 196 -19.02 -0.48 10.14
C VAL A 196 -17.89 -0.65 11.15
N VAL A 197 -17.64 -1.86 11.65
CA VAL A 197 -16.52 -2.14 12.57
C VAL A 197 -15.19 -1.77 11.93
N ARG A 198 -15.00 -2.13 10.65
CA ARG A 198 -13.76 -1.83 9.92
C ARG A 198 -13.60 -0.33 9.68
N ALA A 199 -14.64 0.32 9.18
CA ALA A 199 -14.67 1.76 8.95
C ALA A 199 -14.43 2.54 10.25
N ALA A 200 -14.99 2.09 11.39
CA ALA A 200 -14.77 2.71 12.68
C ALA A 200 -13.28 2.62 13.10
N GLY A 201 -12.67 1.45 12.93
CA GLY A 201 -11.26 1.23 13.22
C GLY A 201 -10.34 2.10 12.35
N ASP A 202 -10.64 2.22 11.06
CA ASP A 202 -9.89 3.10 10.16
C ASP A 202 -10.09 4.58 10.49
N ALA A 203 -11.33 5.01 10.77
CA ALA A 203 -11.62 6.40 11.11
C ALA A 203 -10.89 6.84 12.38
N VAL A 204 -10.84 5.98 13.42
CA VAL A 204 -10.09 6.29 14.65
C VAL A 204 -8.60 6.42 14.35
N MET A 205 -7.99 5.44 13.67
CA MET A 205 -6.55 5.48 13.40
C MET A 205 -6.14 6.65 12.51
N LEU A 206 -6.98 7.03 11.53
CA LEU A 206 -6.71 8.15 10.63
C LEU A 206 -6.91 9.50 11.32
N ASP A 207 -7.92 9.62 12.18
CA ASP A 207 -8.17 10.83 12.96
C ASP A 207 -7.08 11.06 14.02
N ASP A 208 -6.72 10.02 14.78
CA ASP A 208 -5.62 10.10 15.76
C ASP A 208 -4.32 10.54 15.08
N ARG A 209 -4.01 9.98 13.90
CA ARG A 209 -2.84 10.39 13.12
C ARG A 209 -2.95 11.84 12.62
N ALA A 210 -4.13 12.27 12.15
CA ALA A 210 -4.33 13.66 11.73
C ALA A 210 -4.14 14.63 12.92
N VAL A 211 -4.56 14.24 14.12
CA VAL A 211 -4.35 15.02 15.36
C VAL A 211 -2.87 15.09 15.71
N GLU A 212 -2.13 13.98 15.63
CA GLU A 212 -0.68 13.96 15.86
C GLU A 212 0.06 14.90 14.90
N GLU A 213 -0.22 14.82 13.59
CA GLU A 213 0.43 15.66 12.58
C GLU A 213 0.06 17.15 12.73
N THR A 214 -1.18 17.47 13.14
CA THR A 214 -1.58 18.86 13.40
C THR A 214 -1.04 19.41 14.71
N ALA A 215 -0.74 18.56 15.70
CA ALA A 215 -0.10 18.98 16.94
C ALA A 215 1.36 19.40 16.73
N LEU A 216 2.09 18.73 15.82
CA LEU A 216 3.46 19.08 15.44
C LEU A 216 3.56 20.50 14.87
N LEU A 217 2.54 20.94 14.13
CA LEU A 217 2.47 22.31 13.58
C LEU A 217 2.27 23.40 14.65
N ARG A 218 1.94 23.05 15.90
CA ARG A 218 1.80 24.03 17.01
C ARG A 218 3.08 24.20 17.81
N THR A 219 4.06 23.31 17.65
CA THR A 219 5.30 23.30 18.43
C THR A 219 6.49 23.96 17.71
N GLU A 220 6.31 24.37 16.46
CA GLU A 220 7.24 25.20 15.68
C GLU A 220 6.83 26.68 15.71
#